data_AF-A0A0K3BPD2-F1
#
_entry.id   AF-A0A0K3BPD2-F1
#
_cell.length_a   1.000
_cell.length_b   1.000
_cell.length_c   1.000
_cell.angle_alpha   90.00
_cell.angle_beta   90.00
_cell.angle_gamma   90.00
#
_symmetry.space_group_name_H-M   'P 1'
#
loop_
_entity.id
_entity.type
_entity.pdbx_description
1 polymer ?
#
loop_
_entity_poly.entity_id
_entity_poly.type
_entity_poly.pdbx_seq_one_letter_code
_entity_poly.pdbx_strand_id
1 'polypeptide(L)'
;MAVFSRRQALRTGLTAAAAVGLATAGGLPASAENGCFPDVPGMRGDRRANELWFSYEQTFAYQIPADVKAAYTAVDAALESVGMDLMSFYRKTRADGTYPNAYLTVVAPARDAFALLSRLQLAKLDEFYRSNRDGLAWAFLFMGEGVLYDPRMPDPNKVHMMNPFPDGRPTNAWHFWHAYVRAMTLQGIDVQRWNDLEPLIGLGWATQSLAKPRLNQINPSLDKHVQRRLIRQWDRLTPHQMDVAFDSFPHPS
;
A
#
# COMPACT_ATOMS: atom_id res chain seq x y z
N MET A 1 -23.06 -21.49 -20.79
CA MET A 1 -22.35 -21.23 -19.51
C MET A 1 -21.02 -20.58 -19.84
N ALA A 2 -20.96 -19.25 -19.76
CA ALA A 2 -19.87 -18.47 -20.30
C ALA A 2 -18.63 -18.54 -19.41
N VAL A 3 -17.52 -18.95 -20.01
CA VAL A 3 -16.17 -18.97 -19.46
C VAL A 3 -15.78 -17.53 -19.13
N PHE A 4 -15.96 -17.11 -17.87
CA PHE A 4 -15.31 -15.93 -17.32
C PHE A 4 -13.79 -16.18 -17.37
N SER A 5 -13.15 -15.57 -18.37
CA SER A 5 -11.74 -15.82 -18.71
C SER A 5 -10.80 -15.41 -17.56
N ARG A 6 -9.87 -16.31 -17.19
CA ARG A 6 -8.73 -16.07 -16.27
C ARG A 6 -8.02 -14.72 -16.50
N ARG A 7 -8.04 -14.21 -17.73
CA ARG A 7 -7.44 -12.91 -18.10
C ARG A 7 -8.18 -11.69 -17.53
N GLN A 8 -9.46 -11.78 -17.19
CA GLN A 8 -10.21 -10.68 -16.56
C GLN A 8 -9.97 -10.61 -15.04
N ALA A 9 -9.75 -11.74 -14.37
CA ALA A 9 -9.39 -11.77 -12.95
C ALA A 9 -7.98 -11.20 -12.69
N LEU A 10 -7.04 -11.39 -13.62
CA LEU A 10 -5.69 -10.81 -13.57
C LEU A 10 -5.69 -9.28 -13.71
N ARG A 11 -6.74 -8.69 -14.31
CA ARG A 11 -6.86 -7.22 -14.39
C ARG A 11 -7.31 -6.59 -13.09
N THR A 12 -8.06 -7.28 -12.23
CA THR A 12 -8.63 -6.69 -11.00
C THR A 12 -7.70 -6.76 -9.78
N GLY A 13 -6.70 -7.65 -9.78
CA GLY A 13 -5.73 -7.79 -8.69
C GLY A 13 -4.59 -6.77 -8.74
N LEU A 14 -4.14 -6.37 -9.93
CA LEU A 14 -3.06 -5.40 -10.15
C LEU A 14 -3.55 -3.94 -10.30
N THR A 15 -4.85 -3.71 -10.43
CA THR A 15 -5.44 -2.38 -10.64
C THR A 15 -5.90 -1.69 -9.35
N ALA A 16 -5.68 -2.27 -8.17
CA ALA A 16 -5.93 -1.57 -6.91
C ALA A 16 -4.93 -0.41 -6.65
N ALA A 17 -3.89 -0.28 -7.49
CA ALA A 17 -3.10 0.94 -7.63
C ALA A 17 -2.78 1.30 -9.09
N ALA A 18 -2.80 0.37 -10.06
CA ALA A 18 -2.54 0.71 -11.47
C ALA A 18 -3.83 1.11 -12.24
N ALA A 19 -4.39 2.28 -11.95
CA ALA A 19 -5.34 2.91 -12.86
C ALA A 19 -4.58 3.69 -13.94
N VAL A 20 -4.69 3.22 -15.18
CA VAL A 20 -4.13 3.84 -16.39
C VAL A 20 -4.62 5.28 -16.53
N GLY A 21 -3.67 6.23 -16.53
CA GLY A 21 -3.88 7.61 -16.94
C GLY A 21 -2.57 8.18 -17.46
N LEU A 22 -2.41 8.23 -18.79
CA LEU A 22 -1.36 9.00 -19.45
C LEU A 22 -1.62 10.49 -19.18
N ALA A 23 -0.85 11.07 -18.27
CA ALA A 23 -0.71 12.52 -18.15
C ALA A 23 0.78 12.85 -18.01
N THR A 24 1.36 13.34 -19.11
CA THR A 24 2.69 13.93 -19.12
C THR A 24 2.63 15.33 -18.51
N ALA A 25 3.19 15.49 -17.32
CA ALA A 25 3.72 16.77 -16.84
C ALA A 25 4.86 16.49 -15.88
N GLY A 26 6.09 16.70 -16.36
CA GLY A 26 7.31 16.50 -15.59
C GLY A 26 7.44 17.53 -14.47
N GLY A 27 7.54 17.03 -13.25
CA GLY A 27 8.11 17.71 -12.11
C GLY A 27 8.83 16.64 -11.28
N LEU A 28 10.16 16.64 -11.28
CA LEU A 28 10.92 15.78 -10.38
C LEU A 28 10.56 16.17 -8.93
N PRO A 29 10.35 15.22 -8.01
CA PRO A 29 10.11 15.54 -6.62
C PRO A 29 11.34 16.26 -6.05
N ALA A 30 11.09 17.37 -5.34
CA ALA A 30 12.12 18.13 -4.65
C ALA A 30 12.69 17.31 -3.49
N SER A 31 14.00 17.17 -3.44
CA SER A 31 14.69 16.47 -2.36
C SER A 31 14.36 17.11 -1.00
N ALA A 32 13.90 16.29 -0.05
CA ALA A 32 13.36 16.72 1.24
C ALA A 32 14.42 17.13 2.29
N GLU A 33 15.68 17.29 1.91
CA GLU A 33 16.79 17.44 2.87
C GLU A 33 16.71 18.70 3.76
N ASN A 34 15.87 19.70 3.46
CA ASN A 34 15.79 20.94 4.24
C ASN A 34 14.39 21.32 4.78
N GLY A 35 13.41 20.40 4.79
CA GLY A 35 12.14 20.61 5.50
C GLY A 35 11.20 21.69 4.94
N CYS A 36 11.60 22.48 3.95
CA CYS A 36 10.75 23.41 3.22
C CYS A 36 10.33 22.79 1.90
N PHE A 37 9.13 22.24 1.85
CA PHE A 37 8.50 21.87 0.59
C PHE A 37 7.96 23.13 -0.10
N PRO A 38 8.06 23.26 -1.44
CA PRO A 38 7.44 24.37 -2.13
C PRO A 38 5.92 24.36 -1.91
N ASP A 39 5.30 25.53 -1.88
CA ASP A 39 3.85 25.64 -1.79
C ASP A 39 3.19 25.00 -3.01
N VAL A 40 2.11 24.26 -2.77
CA VAL A 40 1.26 23.68 -3.82
C VAL A 40 -0.14 24.29 -3.66
N PRO A 41 -0.53 25.26 -4.51
CA PRO A 41 -1.82 25.94 -4.39
C PRO A 41 -3.00 24.96 -4.38
N GLY A 42 -3.83 25.02 -3.36
CA GLY A 42 -5.02 24.17 -3.22
C GLY A 42 -4.81 22.84 -2.51
N MET A 43 -3.57 22.45 -2.18
CA MET A 43 -3.28 21.27 -1.36
C MET A 43 -3.89 21.40 0.04
N ARG A 44 -4.41 20.31 0.60
CA ARG A 44 -4.97 20.23 1.95
C ARG A 44 -4.42 19.03 2.72
N GLY A 45 -4.45 19.12 4.04
CA GLY A 45 -3.90 18.11 4.94
C GLY A 45 -2.43 18.36 5.25
N ASP A 46 -1.75 17.35 5.81
CA ASP A 46 -0.34 17.45 6.18
C ASP A 46 0.56 17.56 4.94
N ARG A 47 1.40 18.60 4.88
CA ARG A 47 2.24 18.91 3.71
C ARG A 47 3.23 17.79 3.39
N ARG A 48 3.88 17.23 4.42
CA ARG A 48 4.92 16.20 4.26
C ARG A 48 4.30 14.86 3.88
N ALA A 49 3.16 14.53 4.47
CA ALA A 49 2.41 13.32 4.11
C ALA A 49 1.91 13.38 2.67
N ASN A 50 1.42 14.54 2.19
CA ASN A 50 1.09 14.73 0.78
C ASN A 50 2.31 14.48 -0.13
N GLU A 51 3.50 15.02 0.15
CA GLU A 51 4.67 14.72 -0.69
C GLU A 51 5.08 13.25 -0.65
N LEU A 52 5.01 12.61 0.52
CA LEU A 52 5.28 11.19 0.64
C LEU A 52 4.36 10.40 -0.30
N TRP A 53 3.04 10.56 -0.14
CA TRP A 53 2.08 9.77 -0.90
C TRP A 53 2.06 10.12 -2.37
N PHE A 54 2.19 11.41 -2.72
CA PHE A 54 2.40 11.83 -4.10
C PHE A 54 3.62 11.13 -4.71
N SER A 55 4.79 11.22 -4.07
CA SER A 55 6.00 10.59 -4.62
C SER A 55 5.90 9.07 -4.69
N TYR A 56 5.26 8.44 -3.71
CA TYR A 56 5.06 7.00 -3.66
C TYR A 56 4.14 6.54 -4.80
N GLU A 57 2.97 7.16 -4.92
CA GLU A 57 1.98 6.81 -5.95
C GLU A 57 2.47 7.13 -7.37
N GLN A 58 3.19 8.24 -7.58
CA GLN A 58 3.81 8.48 -8.88
C GLN A 58 4.75 7.34 -9.27
N THR A 59 5.51 6.79 -8.32
CA THR A 59 6.47 5.71 -8.60
C THR A 59 5.81 4.34 -8.82
N PHE A 60 4.78 4.02 -8.05
CA PHE A 60 4.22 2.66 -8.01
C PHE A 60 2.84 2.52 -8.69
N ALA A 61 2.17 3.62 -9.02
CA ALA A 61 0.81 3.62 -9.58
C ALA A 61 0.71 4.37 -10.93
N TYR A 62 1.29 5.57 -11.06
CA TYR A 62 1.03 6.44 -12.21
C TYR A 62 2.16 6.48 -13.25
N GLN A 63 3.38 6.81 -12.82
CA GLN A 63 4.57 6.94 -13.67
C GLN A 63 5.55 5.80 -13.40
N ILE A 64 5.04 4.57 -13.48
CA ILE A 64 5.76 3.37 -13.04
C ILE A 64 7.04 3.18 -13.87
N PRO A 65 8.24 3.28 -13.24
CA PRO A 65 9.51 3.04 -13.90
C PRO A 65 9.62 1.63 -14.52
N ALA A 66 10.48 1.47 -15.52
CA ALA A 66 10.59 0.22 -16.27
C ALA A 66 11.07 -0.96 -15.40
N ASP A 67 11.99 -0.71 -14.47
CA ASP A 67 12.50 -1.71 -13.52
C ASP A 67 11.43 -2.12 -12.50
N VAL A 68 10.61 -1.18 -12.01
CA VAL A 68 9.45 -1.47 -11.16
C VAL A 68 8.42 -2.33 -11.90
N LYS A 69 8.09 -1.99 -13.16
CA LYS A 69 7.22 -2.81 -14.01
C LYS A 69 7.76 -4.24 -14.21
N ALA A 70 9.05 -4.36 -14.47
CA ALA A 70 9.71 -5.64 -14.64
C ALA A 70 9.67 -6.47 -13.35
N ALA A 71 9.87 -5.86 -12.19
CA ALA A 71 9.75 -6.54 -10.91
C ALA A 71 8.32 -7.07 -10.66
N TYR A 72 7.28 -6.26 -10.88
CA TYR A 72 5.91 -6.75 -10.77
C TYR A 72 5.63 -7.91 -11.73
N THR A 73 6.12 -7.83 -12.97
CA THR A 73 5.99 -8.91 -13.95
C THR A 73 6.68 -10.19 -13.48
N ALA A 74 7.85 -10.10 -12.86
CA ALA A 74 8.56 -11.26 -12.32
C ALA A 74 7.82 -11.89 -11.12
N VAL A 75 7.19 -11.07 -10.26
CA VAL A 75 6.33 -11.57 -9.18
C VAL A 75 5.11 -12.30 -9.74
N ASP A 76 4.45 -11.73 -10.74
CA ASP A 76 3.30 -12.36 -11.41
C ASP A 76 3.70 -13.68 -12.08
N ALA A 77 4.86 -13.73 -12.74
CA ALA A 77 5.40 -14.94 -13.37
C ALA A 77 5.61 -16.08 -12.37
N ALA A 78 6.09 -15.77 -11.15
CA ALA A 78 6.27 -16.77 -10.10
C ALA A 78 4.93 -17.39 -9.65
N LEU A 79 3.84 -16.62 -9.74
CA LEU A 79 2.50 -17.05 -9.35
C LEU A 79 1.71 -17.75 -10.47
N GLU A 80 2.23 -17.81 -11.70
CA GLU A 80 1.55 -18.46 -12.83
C GLU A 80 1.19 -19.92 -12.53
N SER A 81 2.08 -20.63 -11.84
CA SER A 81 1.90 -22.04 -11.47
C SER A 81 0.67 -22.29 -10.58
N VAL A 82 0.29 -21.32 -9.76
CA VAL A 82 -0.88 -21.40 -8.87
C VAL A 82 -2.12 -20.72 -9.44
N GLY A 83 -1.96 -19.90 -10.49
CA GLY A 83 -3.07 -19.23 -11.19
C GLY A 83 -3.85 -18.25 -10.31
N MET A 84 -3.21 -17.64 -9.32
CA MET A 84 -3.77 -16.68 -8.35
C MET A 84 -2.86 -15.46 -8.23
N ASP A 85 -3.42 -14.30 -7.87
CA ASP A 85 -2.59 -13.17 -7.45
C ASP A 85 -1.96 -13.41 -6.06
N LEU A 86 -0.94 -12.61 -5.71
CA LEU A 86 -0.15 -12.81 -4.49
C LEU A 86 -1.00 -12.79 -3.22
N MET A 87 -1.97 -11.87 -3.13
CA MET A 87 -2.84 -11.71 -1.95
C MET A 87 -3.78 -12.91 -1.82
N SER A 88 -4.43 -13.31 -2.92
CA SER A 88 -5.31 -14.48 -2.95
C SER A 88 -4.56 -15.75 -2.58
N PHE A 89 -3.34 -15.91 -3.09
CA PHE A 89 -2.49 -17.06 -2.76
C PHE A 89 -2.02 -17.05 -1.30
N TYR A 90 -1.58 -15.89 -0.78
CA TYR A 90 -1.27 -15.71 0.64
C TYR A 90 -2.44 -16.17 1.52
N ARG A 91 -3.64 -15.62 1.30
CA ARG A 91 -4.84 -15.96 2.08
C ARG A 91 -5.21 -17.45 1.97
N LYS A 92 -5.06 -18.04 0.79
CA LYS A 92 -5.29 -19.48 0.59
C LYS A 92 -4.34 -20.32 1.46
N THR A 93 -3.03 -20.04 1.42
CA THR A 93 -2.06 -20.81 2.21
C THR A 93 -2.26 -20.65 3.72
N ARG A 94 -2.71 -19.47 4.17
CA ARG A 94 -3.15 -19.21 5.55
C ARG A 94 -4.34 -20.10 5.93
N ALA A 95 -5.40 -20.06 5.13
CA ALA A 95 -6.63 -20.83 5.36
C ALA A 95 -6.40 -22.35 5.32
N ASP A 96 -5.52 -22.83 4.45
CA ASP A 96 -5.20 -24.25 4.32
C ASP A 96 -4.21 -24.75 5.40
N GLY A 97 -3.67 -23.86 6.25
CA GLY A 97 -2.66 -24.22 7.26
C GLY A 97 -1.30 -24.61 6.66
N THR A 98 -1.01 -24.21 5.42
CA THR A 98 0.25 -24.54 4.70
C THR A 98 1.25 -23.39 4.68
N TYR A 99 0.85 -22.21 5.16
CA TYR A 99 1.73 -21.08 5.41
C TYR A 99 2.69 -21.34 6.59
N PRO A 100 3.97 -20.93 6.51
CA PRO A 100 4.59 -20.13 5.45
C PRO A 100 5.16 -20.94 4.28
N ASN A 101 5.31 -22.26 4.42
CA ASN A 101 6.12 -23.07 3.50
C ASN A 101 5.61 -23.10 2.06
N ALA A 102 4.30 -23.32 1.86
CA ALA A 102 3.70 -23.32 0.51
C ALA A 102 3.77 -21.93 -0.13
N TYR A 103 3.58 -20.89 0.67
CA TYR A 103 3.67 -19.50 0.21
C TYR A 103 5.09 -19.17 -0.26
N LEU A 104 6.08 -19.43 0.61
CA LEU A 104 7.49 -19.17 0.33
C LEU A 104 7.99 -19.93 -0.90
N THR A 105 7.59 -21.19 -1.06
CA THR A 105 7.99 -22.03 -2.20
C THR A 105 7.64 -21.38 -3.55
N VAL A 106 6.46 -20.77 -3.66
CA VAL A 106 5.99 -20.16 -4.91
C VAL A 106 6.61 -18.79 -5.14
N VAL A 107 6.83 -17.98 -4.09
CA VAL A 107 7.35 -16.62 -4.25
C VAL A 107 8.88 -16.54 -4.31
N ALA A 108 9.60 -17.57 -3.82
CA ALA A 108 11.05 -17.63 -3.79
C ALA A 108 11.74 -17.36 -5.15
N PRO A 109 11.23 -17.83 -6.30
CA PRO A 109 11.83 -17.52 -7.60
C PRO A 109 11.87 -16.03 -7.95
N ALA A 110 10.99 -15.21 -7.35
CA ALA A 110 10.92 -13.77 -7.58
C ALA A 110 11.68 -12.94 -6.53
N ARG A 111 12.60 -13.55 -5.76
CA ARG A 111 13.32 -12.89 -4.66
C ARG A 111 13.94 -11.55 -5.05
N ASP A 112 14.63 -11.48 -6.18
CA ASP A 112 15.31 -10.25 -6.62
C ASP A 112 14.33 -9.13 -6.97
N ALA A 113 13.16 -9.49 -7.53
CA ALA A 113 12.09 -8.54 -7.77
C ALA A 113 11.53 -7.99 -6.45
N PHE A 114 11.31 -8.85 -5.45
CA PHE A 114 10.92 -8.42 -4.11
C PHE A 114 11.98 -7.53 -3.45
N ALA A 115 13.27 -7.83 -3.62
CA ALA A 115 14.36 -7.02 -3.09
C ALA A 115 14.42 -5.63 -3.74
N LEU A 116 14.22 -5.55 -5.06
CA LEU A 116 14.13 -4.27 -5.77
C LEU A 116 12.94 -3.43 -5.25
N LEU A 117 11.76 -4.04 -5.18
CA LEU A 117 10.55 -3.38 -4.68
C LEU A 117 10.72 -2.92 -3.23
N SER A 118 11.28 -3.78 -2.38
CA SER A 118 11.60 -3.45 -0.99
C SER A 118 12.45 -2.19 -0.90
N ARG A 119 13.60 -2.19 -1.56
CA ARG A 119 14.55 -1.08 -1.55
C ARG A 119 13.90 0.22 -2.02
N LEU A 120 13.12 0.19 -3.11
CA LEU A 120 12.49 1.38 -3.66
C LEU A 120 11.36 1.91 -2.77
N GLN A 121 10.53 1.04 -2.21
CA GLN A 121 9.45 1.45 -1.30
C GLN A 121 10.04 2.04 -0.02
N LEU A 122 11.03 1.37 0.59
CA LEU A 122 11.71 1.86 1.78
C LEU A 122 12.44 3.18 1.52
N ALA A 123 13.10 3.34 0.37
CA ALA A 123 13.72 4.60 -0.01
C ALA A 123 12.70 5.76 -0.05
N LYS A 124 11.49 5.52 -0.56
CA LYS A 124 10.42 6.52 -0.54
C LYS A 124 9.92 6.85 0.86
N LEU A 125 9.70 5.85 1.72
CA LEU A 125 9.29 6.11 3.10
C LEU A 125 10.39 6.88 3.87
N ASP A 126 11.65 6.49 3.66
CA ASP A 126 12.81 7.07 4.34
C ASP A 126 13.12 8.49 3.87
N GLU A 127 12.94 8.79 2.58
CA GLU A 127 13.12 10.14 2.00
C GLU A 127 12.36 11.21 2.81
N PHE A 128 11.17 10.88 3.32
CA PHE A 128 10.33 11.81 4.08
C PHE A 128 10.38 11.59 5.59
N TYR A 129 10.56 10.36 6.07
CA TYR A 129 10.36 10.01 7.49
C TYR A 129 11.41 9.04 8.09
N ARG A 130 12.60 8.87 7.49
CA ARG A 130 13.62 7.88 7.94
C ARG A 130 13.75 7.75 9.47
N SER A 131 13.92 8.87 10.18
CA SER A 131 14.11 8.92 11.63
C SER A 131 12.88 9.40 12.41
N ASN A 132 11.74 9.59 11.73
CA ASN A 132 10.50 10.10 12.33
C ASN A 132 9.36 9.09 12.16
N ARG A 133 9.46 7.97 12.89
CA ARG A 133 8.47 6.90 12.85
C ARG A 133 7.08 7.38 13.29
N ASP A 134 7.00 8.22 14.31
CA ASP A 134 5.73 8.79 14.77
C ASP A 134 5.07 9.62 13.67
N GLY A 135 5.84 10.46 12.99
CA GLY A 135 5.36 11.21 11.82
C GLY A 135 4.90 10.30 10.69
N LEU A 136 5.58 9.17 10.47
CA LEU A 136 5.17 8.19 9.47
C LEU A 136 3.86 7.50 9.85
N ALA A 137 3.66 7.18 11.13
CA ALA A 137 2.40 6.63 11.62
C ALA A 137 1.23 7.59 11.37
N TRP A 138 1.44 8.89 11.59
CA TRP A 138 0.47 9.92 11.22
C TRP A 138 0.23 9.99 9.71
N ALA A 139 1.27 9.85 8.87
CA ALA A 139 1.11 9.84 7.42
C ALA A 139 0.24 8.67 6.92
N PHE A 140 0.43 7.46 7.46
CA PHE A 140 -0.43 6.30 7.17
C PHE A 140 -1.86 6.49 7.68
N LEU A 141 -2.03 7.07 8.87
CA LEU A 141 -3.35 7.42 9.39
C LEU A 141 -4.06 8.41 8.46
N PHE A 142 -3.39 9.49 8.03
CA PHE A 142 -3.99 10.50 7.16
C PHE A 142 -4.38 9.95 5.79
N MET A 143 -3.59 9.03 5.23
CA MET A 143 -3.98 8.29 4.01
C MET A 143 -5.21 7.43 4.25
N GLY A 144 -5.27 6.72 5.39
CA GLY A 144 -6.44 5.93 5.75
C GLY A 144 -7.70 6.77 5.93
N GLU A 145 -7.61 7.96 6.52
CA GLU A 145 -8.74 8.90 6.64
C GLU A 145 -9.14 9.57 5.32
N GLY A 146 -8.27 9.53 4.31
CA GLY A 146 -8.47 10.26 3.05
C GLY A 146 -8.52 11.78 3.24
N VAL A 147 -7.74 12.33 4.16
CA VAL A 147 -7.71 13.78 4.47
C VAL A 147 -6.64 14.55 3.68
N LEU A 148 -5.80 13.83 2.94
CA LEU A 148 -4.70 14.40 2.15
C LEU A 148 -5.20 14.65 0.72
N TYR A 149 -5.44 15.92 0.39
CA TYR A 149 -5.86 16.34 -0.94
C TYR A 149 -4.68 16.98 -1.67
N ASP A 150 -4.35 16.44 -2.84
CA ASP A 150 -3.28 16.92 -3.70
C ASP A 150 -3.80 17.28 -5.11
N PRO A 151 -3.81 18.57 -5.48
CA PRO A 151 -4.30 19.03 -6.77
C PRO A 151 -3.44 18.56 -7.96
N ARG A 152 -2.23 18.03 -7.73
CA ARG A 152 -1.33 17.49 -8.78
C ARG A 152 -1.73 16.10 -9.25
N MET A 153 -2.44 15.33 -8.43
CA MET A 153 -2.90 13.98 -8.77
C MET A 153 -3.95 14.02 -9.88
N PRO A 154 -4.15 12.98 -10.70
CA PRO A 154 -5.18 12.98 -11.73
C PRO A 154 -6.59 12.86 -11.13
N ASP A 155 -7.62 13.38 -11.79
CA ASP A 155 -9.00 13.05 -11.45
C ASP A 155 -9.30 11.58 -11.83
N PRO A 156 -10.04 10.79 -11.01
CA PRO A 156 -10.73 11.15 -9.78
C PRO A 156 -9.94 10.86 -8.47
N ASN A 157 -8.61 10.89 -8.52
CA ASN A 157 -7.73 10.43 -7.44
C ASN A 157 -6.97 11.59 -6.79
N LYS A 158 -7.64 12.73 -6.60
CA LYS A 158 -7.06 13.91 -5.93
C LYS A 158 -6.84 13.71 -4.42
N VAL A 159 -7.37 12.64 -3.85
CA VAL A 159 -7.24 12.31 -2.43
C VAL A 159 -6.34 11.09 -2.31
N HIS A 160 -5.27 11.18 -1.52
CA HIS A 160 -4.41 10.04 -1.23
C HIS A 160 -5.15 9.07 -0.29
N MET A 161 -5.56 7.93 -0.83
CA MET A 161 -6.22 6.84 -0.12
C MET A 161 -6.15 5.57 -0.97
N MET A 162 -6.32 4.40 -0.36
CA MET A 162 -6.49 3.18 -1.14
C MET A 162 -7.89 3.18 -1.79
N ASN A 163 -7.95 3.08 -3.11
CA ASN A 163 -9.22 3.22 -3.82
C ASN A 163 -10.18 2.04 -3.53
N PRO A 164 -11.46 2.30 -3.22
CA PRO A 164 -12.48 1.26 -3.20
C PRO A 164 -12.68 0.68 -4.59
N PHE A 165 -13.33 -0.48 -4.67
CA PHE A 165 -13.75 -1.02 -5.96
C PHE A 165 -14.78 -0.10 -6.63
N PRO A 166 -14.88 -0.09 -7.97
CA PRO A 166 -15.86 0.73 -8.70
C PRO A 166 -17.32 0.48 -8.29
N ASP A 167 -17.62 -0.69 -7.72
CA ASP A 167 -18.93 -1.08 -7.20
C ASP A 167 -19.18 -0.63 -5.74
N GLY A 168 -18.27 0.16 -5.16
CA GLY A 168 -18.38 0.70 -3.81
C GLY A 168 -17.92 -0.26 -2.70
N ARG A 169 -17.44 -1.46 -3.03
CA ARG A 169 -16.88 -2.37 -2.01
C ARG A 169 -15.57 -1.81 -1.42
N PRO A 170 -15.25 -2.13 -0.14
CA PRO A 170 -13.99 -1.75 0.48
C PRO A 170 -12.76 -2.21 -0.31
N THR A 171 -11.71 -1.40 -0.29
CA THR A 171 -10.44 -1.73 -0.93
C THR A 171 -9.78 -2.97 -0.31
N ASN A 172 -9.06 -3.74 -1.13
CA ASN A 172 -8.16 -4.82 -0.69
C ASN A 172 -6.68 -4.45 -0.82
N ALA A 173 -6.35 -3.21 -1.20
CA ALA A 173 -4.97 -2.80 -1.44
C ALA A 173 -4.08 -2.92 -0.20
N TRP A 174 -4.64 -2.72 0.99
CA TRP A 174 -3.94 -2.95 2.26
C TRP A 174 -3.55 -4.42 2.45
N HIS A 175 -4.46 -5.36 2.18
CA HIS A 175 -4.18 -6.80 2.23
C HIS A 175 -3.16 -7.23 1.18
N PHE A 176 -3.18 -6.60 0.01
CA PHE A 176 -2.17 -6.82 -1.02
C PHE A 176 -0.79 -6.36 -0.54
N TRP A 177 -0.69 -5.16 0.05
CA TRP A 177 0.57 -4.68 0.62
C TRP A 177 1.09 -5.61 1.73
N HIS A 178 0.20 -6.05 2.63
CA HIS A 178 0.54 -7.04 3.68
C HIS A 178 1.14 -8.33 3.09
N ALA A 179 0.53 -8.90 2.05
CA ALA A 179 1.06 -10.10 1.39
C ALA A 179 2.45 -9.85 0.78
N TYR A 180 2.68 -8.69 0.15
CA TYR A 180 4.01 -8.30 -0.36
C TYR A 180 5.05 -8.20 0.77
N VAL A 181 4.69 -7.59 1.89
CA VAL A 181 5.57 -7.50 3.07
C VAL A 181 5.93 -8.90 3.57
N ARG A 182 4.97 -9.84 3.63
CA ARG A 182 5.26 -11.23 4.00
C ARG A 182 6.14 -11.96 3.02
N ALA A 183 5.94 -11.76 1.72
CA ALA A 183 6.87 -12.33 0.73
C ALA A 183 8.30 -11.80 0.94
N MET A 184 8.47 -10.52 1.23
CA MET A 184 9.80 -9.93 1.49
C MET A 184 10.42 -10.48 2.79
N THR A 185 9.69 -10.42 3.90
CA THR A 185 10.25 -10.79 5.22
C THR A 185 10.56 -12.27 5.34
N LEU A 186 9.71 -13.16 4.79
CA LEU A 186 9.99 -14.61 4.77
C LEU A 186 11.22 -14.97 3.92
N GLN A 187 11.56 -14.14 2.92
CA GLN A 187 12.75 -14.31 2.08
C GLN A 187 14.00 -13.62 2.64
N GLY A 188 13.91 -13.06 3.86
CA GLY A 188 15.03 -12.38 4.52
C GLY A 188 15.34 -10.99 3.98
N ILE A 189 14.40 -10.35 3.28
CA ILE A 189 14.59 -9.03 2.67
C ILE A 189 14.13 -7.95 3.66
N ASP A 190 15.06 -7.10 4.09
CA ASP A 190 14.83 -5.93 4.96
C ASP A 190 13.93 -6.21 6.18
N VAL A 191 14.06 -7.41 6.76
CA VAL A 191 13.11 -8.00 7.71
C VAL A 191 12.77 -7.07 8.87
N GLN A 192 13.80 -6.50 9.52
CA GLN A 192 13.59 -5.62 10.66
C GLN A 192 12.80 -4.38 10.25
N ARG A 193 13.17 -3.76 9.13
CA ARG A 193 12.54 -2.53 8.67
C ARG A 193 11.08 -2.75 8.31
N TRP A 194 10.77 -3.85 7.63
CA TRP A 194 9.40 -4.18 7.29
C TRP A 194 8.56 -4.58 8.49
N ASN A 195 9.10 -5.33 9.44
CA ASN A 195 8.38 -5.65 10.69
C ASN A 195 8.09 -4.38 11.51
N ASP A 196 8.97 -3.37 11.49
CA ASP A 196 8.74 -2.10 12.17
C ASP A 196 7.66 -1.23 11.49
N LEU A 197 7.47 -1.40 10.17
CA LEU A 197 6.54 -0.63 9.33
C LEU A 197 5.19 -1.30 9.13
N GLU A 198 5.12 -2.62 9.17
CA GLU A 198 3.90 -3.39 8.93
C GLU A 198 2.72 -2.98 9.83
N PRO A 199 2.90 -2.69 11.13
CA PRO A 199 1.86 -2.08 11.96
C PRO A 199 1.21 -0.83 11.36
N LEU A 200 1.97 -0.03 10.58
CA LEU A 200 1.46 1.19 9.95
C LEU A 200 0.54 0.88 8.75
N ILE A 201 0.80 -0.23 8.03
CA ILE A 201 -0.10 -0.74 6.98
C ILE A 201 -1.44 -1.13 7.59
N GLY A 202 -1.41 -1.86 8.71
CA GLY A 202 -2.63 -2.19 9.47
C GLY A 202 -3.34 -0.97 10.04
N LEU A 203 -2.60 0.01 10.54
CA LEU A 203 -3.14 1.31 10.99
C LEU A 203 -3.89 2.02 9.85
N GLY A 204 -3.31 2.09 8.65
CA GLY A 204 -3.96 2.68 7.48
C GLY A 204 -5.26 1.97 7.14
N TRP A 205 -5.25 0.64 7.10
CA TRP A 205 -6.44 -0.19 6.86
C TRP A 205 -7.55 0.02 7.89
N ALA A 206 -7.21 -0.03 9.17
CA ALA A 206 -8.18 0.16 10.26
C ALA A 206 -8.78 1.56 10.25
N THR A 207 -7.93 2.56 10.01
CA THR A 207 -8.35 3.95 9.89
C THR A 207 -9.34 4.12 8.73
N GLN A 208 -9.01 3.57 7.55
CA GLN A 208 -9.89 3.65 6.38
C GLN A 208 -11.20 2.88 6.57
N SER A 209 -11.15 1.73 7.25
CA SER A 209 -12.34 0.96 7.61
C SER A 209 -13.30 1.74 8.50
N LEU A 210 -12.76 2.58 9.38
CA LEU A 210 -13.54 3.42 10.29
C LEU A 210 -14.02 4.72 9.62
N ALA A 211 -13.11 5.44 8.96
CA ALA A 211 -13.35 6.75 8.36
C ALA A 211 -14.23 6.68 7.10
N LYS A 212 -14.15 5.57 6.35
CA LYS A 212 -14.87 5.34 5.09
C LYS A 212 -14.78 6.56 4.14
N PRO A 213 -13.55 7.03 3.83
CA PRO A 213 -13.37 8.19 2.97
C PRO A 213 -13.98 7.97 1.59
N ARG A 214 -14.39 9.07 0.98
CA ARG A 214 -14.87 9.09 -0.40
C ARG A 214 -13.80 9.69 -1.31
N LEU A 215 -13.74 9.15 -2.51
CA LEU A 215 -12.91 9.69 -3.59
C LEU A 215 -13.33 11.13 -3.92
N ASN A 216 -12.39 11.93 -4.41
CA ASN A 216 -12.65 13.26 -4.99
C ASN A 216 -13.30 14.32 -4.09
N GLN A 217 -13.32 14.12 -2.78
CA GLN A 217 -13.80 15.15 -1.85
C GLN A 217 -12.88 15.24 -0.65
N ILE A 218 -12.84 16.41 -0.03
CA ILE A 218 -12.13 16.59 1.24
C ILE A 218 -12.90 15.82 2.31
N ASN A 219 -12.28 14.77 2.86
CA ASN A 219 -12.88 13.97 3.92
C ASN A 219 -12.64 14.63 5.28
N PRO A 220 -13.59 14.54 6.23
CA PRO A 220 -13.37 15.01 7.58
C PRO A 220 -12.38 14.10 8.31
N SER A 221 -11.54 14.69 9.14
CA SER A 221 -10.66 13.97 10.08
C SER A 221 -11.50 13.23 11.11
N LEU A 222 -11.04 12.06 11.57
CA LEU A 222 -11.58 11.44 12.77
C LEU A 222 -11.21 12.28 14.00
N ASP A 223 -11.92 12.03 15.09
CA ASP A 223 -11.58 12.62 16.39
C ASP A 223 -10.15 12.27 16.83
N LYS A 224 -9.44 13.24 17.40
CA LYS A 224 -8.03 13.08 17.79
C LYS A 224 -7.80 11.96 18.81
N HIS A 225 -8.77 11.70 19.71
CA HIS A 225 -8.66 10.58 20.65
C HIS A 225 -8.81 9.23 19.95
N VAL A 226 -9.66 9.14 18.92
CA VAL A 226 -9.79 7.96 18.06
C VAL A 226 -8.49 7.71 17.30
N GLN A 227 -7.92 8.74 16.67
CA GLN A 227 -6.66 8.65 15.93
C GLN A 227 -5.52 8.11 16.80
N ARG A 228 -5.31 8.73 17.98
CA ARG A 228 -4.26 8.31 18.92
C ARG A 228 -4.50 6.90 19.47
N ARG A 229 -5.76 6.50 19.64
CA ARG A 229 -6.10 5.13 20.08
C ARG A 229 -5.73 4.12 19.00
N LEU A 230 -6.06 4.39 17.73
CA LEU A 230 -5.70 3.53 16.61
C LEU A 230 -4.18 3.37 16.50
N ILE A 231 -3.42 4.47 16.52
CA ILE A 231 -1.95 4.41 16.50
C ILE A 231 -1.43 3.47 17.60
N ARG A 232 -1.82 3.69 18.85
CA ARG A 232 -1.37 2.86 19.99
C ARG A 232 -1.78 1.39 19.89
N GLN A 233 -2.94 1.11 19.30
CA GLN A 233 -3.45 -0.26 19.16
C GLN A 233 -2.59 -1.03 18.16
N TRP A 234 -2.36 -0.46 16.99
CA TRP A 234 -1.65 -1.13 15.90
C TRP A 234 -0.16 -1.21 16.14
N ASP A 235 0.43 -0.18 16.74
CA ASP A 235 1.87 -0.11 17.04
C ASP A 235 2.42 -1.27 17.87
N ARG A 236 1.55 -1.96 18.60
CA ARG A 236 1.91 -3.06 19.52
C ARG A 236 1.82 -4.44 18.89
N LEU A 237 1.34 -4.55 17.66
CA LEU A 237 1.10 -5.84 17.03
C LEU A 237 2.41 -6.47 16.52
N THR A 238 2.61 -7.72 16.90
CA THR A 238 3.69 -8.57 16.37
C THR A 238 3.35 -9.05 14.95
N PRO A 239 4.34 -9.54 14.17
CA PRO A 239 4.08 -10.12 12.85
C PRO A 239 2.96 -11.18 12.85
N HIS A 240 2.96 -12.11 13.81
CA HIS A 240 1.89 -13.10 13.89
C HIS A 240 0.50 -12.48 14.14
N GLN A 241 0.42 -11.47 15.01
CA GLN A 241 -0.84 -10.76 15.25
C GLN A 241 -1.29 -9.95 14.03
N MET A 242 -0.36 -9.41 13.26
CA MET A 242 -0.64 -8.77 11.98
C MET A 242 -1.23 -9.77 10.99
N ASP A 243 -0.65 -10.98 10.88
CA ASP A 243 -1.20 -12.02 10.00
C ASP A 243 -2.62 -12.40 10.36
N VAL A 244 -2.89 -12.61 11.66
CA VAL A 244 -4.23 -12.91 12.17
C VAL A 244 -5.21 -11.76 11.89
N ALA A 245 -4.79 -10.51 12.09
CA ALA A 245 -5.63 -9.36 11.78
C ALA A 245 -5.96 -9.30 10.29
N PHE A 246 -5.00 -9.57 9.40
CA PHE A 246 -5.20 -9.57 7.95
C PHE A 246 -5.89 -10.84 7.41
N ASP A 247 -6.14 -11.86 8.24
CA ASP A 247 -7.03 -12.98 7.90
C ASP A 247 -8.50 -12.50 7.84
N SER A 248 -8.85 -11.38 8.49
CA SER A 248 -10.19 -10.78 8.42
C SER A 248 -10.35 -9.78 7.27
N PHE A 249 -11.55 -9.74 6.68
CA PHE A 249 -11.94 -8.80 5.63
C PHE A 249 -13.48 -8.60 5.67
N PRO A 250 -14.01 -7.38 5.46
CA PRO A 250 -13.34 -6.15 5.01
C PRO A 250 -12.73 -5.30 6.12
N HIS A 251 -13.00 -5.63 7.38
CA HIS A 251 -12.59 -4.84 8.54
C HIS A 251 -11.68 -5.66 9.47
N PRO A 252 -10.76 -4.99 10.20
CA PRO A 252 -9.98 -5.67 11.22
C PRO A 252 -10.88 -6.28 12.29
N SER A 253 -10.55 -7.50 12.71
CA SER A 253 -11.10 -8.15 13.90
C SER A 253 -10.36 -7.74 15.17
#